data_AF-A0A967IH42-F1
#
_entry.id   AF-A0A967IH42-F1
#
_cell.length_a   1.000
_cell.length_b   1.000
_cell.length_c   1.000
_cell.angle_alpha   90.00
_cell.angle_beta   90.00
_cell.angle_gamma   90.00
#
_symmetry.space_group_name_H-M   'P 1'
#
loop_
_entity.id
_entity.type
_entity.pdbx_description
1 polymer ?
#
loop_
_entity_poly.entity_id
_entity_poly.type
_entity_poly.pdbx_seq_one_letter_code
_entity_poly.pdbx_strand_id
1 'polypeptide(L)' 'MEKVAVISGAGISAESGLKTFRDDGGLWRTYRFTDLASPDAFARQPETVLA' A
#
# COMPACT_ATOMS: atom_id res chain seq x y z
N MET A 1 35.44 7.61 -3.70
CA MET A 1 34.33 7.54 -2.74
C MET A 1 33.22 6.74 -3.38
N GLU A 2 32.91 5.56 -2.86
CA GLU A 2 31.76 4.79 -3.36
C GLU A 2 30.46 5.40 -2.83
N LYS A 3 29.44 5.43 -3.68
CA LYS A 3 28.11 5.94 -3.34
C LYS A 3 27.18 4.74 -3.18
N VAL A 4 26.60 4.58 -1.99
CA VAL A 4 25.63 3.53 -1.70
C VAL A 4 24.22 4.11 -1.78
N ALA A 5 23.31 3.40 -2.43
CA ALA A 5 21.89 3.71 -2.46
C ALA A 5 21.09 2.53 -1.92
N VAL A 6 19.98 2.82 -1.24
CA VAL A 6 19.06 1.81 -0.70
C VAL A 6 17.66 2.11 -1.19
N ILE A 7 16.97 1.09 -1.68
CA ILE A 7 15.56 1.13 -2.03
C ILE A 7 14.85 0.18 -1.07
N SER A 8 13.81 0.67 -0.40
CA SER A 8 12.97 -0.13 0.49
C SER A 8 11.54 -0.21 -0.06
N GLY A 9 10.81 -1.22 0.39
CA GLY A 9 9.38 -1.37 0.13
C GLY A 9 8.61 -1.55 1.43
N ALA A 10 7.29 -1.74 1.34
CA ALA A 10 6.41 -1.85 2.51
C ALA A 10 6.82 -2.92 3.54
N GLY A 11 7.54 -3.96 3.11
CA GLY A 11 8.03 -5.03 4.00
C GLY A 11 8.90 -4.54 5.16
N ILE A 12 9.66 -3.43 4.98
CA ILE A 12 10.48 -2.87 6.06
C ILE A 12 9.64 -2.38 7.26
N SER A 13 8.37 -2.08 7.01
CA SER A 13 7.44 -1.57 8.03
C SER A 13 6.59 -2.66 8.69
N ALA A 14 6.66 -3.91 8.20
CA ALA A 14 5.85 -5.01 8.74
C ALA A 14 6.11 -5.25 10.23
N GLU A 15 7.39 -5.20 10.64
CA GLU A 15 7.81 -5.37 12.03
C GLU A 15 7.40 -4.18 12.93
N SER A 16 7.01 -3.05 12.34
CA SER A 16 6.43 -1.90 13.07
C SER A 16 4.92 -2.02 13.26
N GLY A 17 4.32 -3.15 12.90
CA GLY A 17 2.88 -3.41 13.06
C GLY A 17 2.01 -2.87 11.92
N LEU A 18 2.61 -2.36 10.84
CA LEU A 18 1.87 -1.96 9.65
C LEU A 18 1.62 -3.18 8.76
N LYS A 19 0.36 -3.40 8.38
CA LYS A 19 0.03 -4.36 7.33
C LYS A 19 0.66 -3.92 6.02
N THR A 20 1.24 -4.86 5.30
CA THR A 20 1.75 -4.61 3.96
C THR A 20 0.67 -4.89 2.91
N PHE A 21 0.98 -4.56 1.66
CA PHE A 21 0.03 -4.79 0.57
C PHE A 21 -0.17 -6.27 0.23
N ARG A 22 0.88 -7.09 0.39
CA ARG A 22 0.98 -8.45 -0.17
C ARG A 22 1.21 -9.57 0.85
N ASP A 23 1.26 -9.26 2.15
CA ASP A 23 1.42 -10.28 3.19
C ASP A 23 0.17 -11.17 3.34
N ASP A 24 0.28 -12.19 4.20
CA ASP A 24 -0.84 -13.06 4.52
C ASP A 24 -1.84 -12.29 5.40
N GLY A 25 -2.97 -11.92 4.79
CA GLY A 25 -3.93 -10.96 5.34
C GLY A 25 -3.75 -9.51 4.86
N GLY A 26 -2.92 -9.30 3.84
CA GLY A 26 -2.58 -7.99 3.29
C GLY A 26 -3.72 -7.28 2.58
N LEU A 27 -3.59 -5.96 2.47
CA LEU A 27 -4.66 -5.08 1.99
C LEU A 27 -5.23 -5.50 0.63
N TRP A 28 -4.41 -6.06 -0.26
CA TRP A 28 -4.84 -6.45 -1.61
C TRP A 28 -5.63 -7.76 -1.67
N ARG A 29 -5.65 -8.54 -0.58
CA ARG A 29 -6.53 -9.70 -0.44
C ARG A 29 -7.94 -9.30 -0.03
N THR A 30 -8.09 -8.14 0.60
CA THR A 30 -9.38 -7.61 1.08
C THR A 30 -10.02 -6.66 0.07
N TYR A 31 -9.21 -5.85 -0.61
CA TYR A 31 -9.66 -4.89 -1.62
C TYR A 31 -8.83 -5.00 -2.88
N ARG A 32 -9.45 -4.82 -4.06
CA ARG A 32 -8.66 -4.64 -5.27
C ARG A 32 -7.93 -3.31 -5.17
N PHE A 33 -6.62 -3.30 -5.41
CA PHE A 33 -5.82 -2.08 -5.27
C PHE A 33 -6.35 -0.92 -6.13
N THR A 34 -6.96 -1.20 -7.29
CA THR A 34 -7.55 -0.18 -8.18
C THR A 34 -8.73 0.55 -7.56
N ASP A 35 -9.41 -0.07 -6.60
CA ASP A 35 -10.58 0.51 -5.94
C ASP A 35 -10.17 1.47 -4.81
N LEU A 36 -8.91 1.44 -4.36
CA LEU A 36 -8.40 2.30 -3.29
C LEU A 36 -7.26 3.24 -3.74
N ALA A 37 -6.43 2.80 -4.69
CA ALA A 37 -5.21 3.50 -5.09
C ALA A 37 -5.28 3.96 -6.55
N SER A 38 -6.41 4.52 -6.98
CA SER A 38 -6.54 5.14 -8.30
C SER A 38 -7.28 6.49 -8.24
N PRO A 39 -6.92 7.46 -9.12
CA PRO A 39 -7.65 8.72 -9.24
C PRO A 39 -9.13 8.50 -9.59
N ASP A 40 -9.44 7.55 -10.47
CA ASP A 40 -10.81 7.26 -10.89
C ASP A 40 -11.66 6.70 -9.75
N ALA A 41 -11.08 5.88 -8.87
CA ALA A 41 -11.78 5.40 -7.68
C ALA A 41 -12.07 6.54 -6.70
N PHE A 42 -11.10 7.42 -6.48
CA PHE A 42 -11.28 8.60 -5.64
C PHE A 42 -12.35 9.54 -6.20
N ALA A 43 -12.38 9.76 -7.51
CA ALA A 43 -13.41 10.59 -8.16
C ALA A 43 -14.82 9.97 -8.07
N ARG A 44 -14.92 8.64 -8.06
CA ARG A 44 -16.21 7.92 -8.07
C ARG A 44 -16.79 7.70 -6.67
N GLN A 45 -15.96 7.28 -5.70
CA GLN A 45 -16.36 6.91 -4.34
C GLN A 45 -15.26 7.33 -3.34
N PRO A 46 -15.06 8.64 -3.11
CA PRO A 46 -14.00 9.15 -2.24
C PRO A 46 -14.12 8.66 -0.80
N GLU A 47 -15.34 8.43 -0.30
CA GLU A 47 -15.59 7.90 1.04
C GLU A 47 -14.98 6.52 1.26
N THR A 48 -14.93 5.67 0.22
CA THR A 48 -14.32 4.34 0.32
C THR A 48 -12.79 4.42 0.32
N VAL A 49 -12.23 5.41 -0.38
CA VAL A 49 -10.78 5.63 -0.46
C VAL A 49 -10.22 6.30 0.80
N LEU A 50 -11.02 7.13 1.47
CA LEU A 50 -10.61 7.91 2.65
C LEU A 50 -10.96 7.24 3.99
N ALA A 51 -11.68 6.12 3.98
CA ALA A 51 -12.11 5.40 5.18
C ALA A 51 -10.97 4.70 5.95
#